data_AF-A0A1F9WS83-F1
#
_entry.id   AF-A0A1F9WS83-F1
#
_cell.length_a   1.000
_cell.length_b   1.000
_cell.length_c   1.000
_cell.angle_alpha   90.00
_cell.angle_beta   90.00
_cell.angle_gamma   90.00
#
_symmetry.space_group_name_H-M   'P 1'
#
loop_
_entity.id
_entity.type
_entity.pdbx_description
1 polymer ?
#
loop_
_entity_poly.entity_id
_entity_poly.type
_entity_poly.pdbx_seq_one_letter_code
_entity_poly.pdbx_strand_id
1 'polypeptide(L)'
;MADVIVTSDDNYLVDVDHDSSSSANYFGVTHDNGAELFRVQENGKVGIGTTTPDAAITVKDDAGLSAGEHFLANVLRTTSDAQLLLGYRADGTVVTSNLIRSANSLPLTFGTSSQNQAVIVLDDGKVGIGTASPVKKLHVAGGSIYVQGEVGIRKENPAGSLHVCQGFNTVALILENSGGTKFQIRDDGTMKWTIENDSDGQFSIHSESTNYILSMYQNGKVAVGGLASPQIDGKLHVVSGHITLEEISAPSNAPTNCARIFCRDNGSGKTQLCVIFPSGTVQVIATEPS
;
A
#
# COMPACT_ATOMS: atom_id res chain seq x y z
N MET A 1 67.24 10.21 -10.69
CA MET A 1 67.00 9.15 -11.70
C MET A 1 66.55 9.84 -12.97
N ALA A 2 66.90 9.32 -14.14
CA ALA A 2 66.44 9.87 -15.40
C ALA A 2 65.11 9.21 -15.77
N ASP A 3 64.17 10.00 -16.31
CA ASP A 3 62.93 9.47 -16.86
C ASP A 3 63.25 8.61 -18.09
N VAL A 4 62.58 7.46 -18.22
CA VAL A 4 62.58 6.69 -19.46
C VAL A 4 61.34 7.11 -20.25
N ILE A 5 61.56 7.80 -21.38
CA ILE A 5 60.50 8.22 -22.29
C ILE A 5 60.58 7.34 -23.54
N VAL A 6 59.48 6.65 -23.86
CA VAL A 6 59.33 5.88 -25.11
C VAL A 6 58.31 6.59 -25.99
N THR A 7 58.70 6.97 -27.20
CA THR A 7 57.84 7.61 -28.19
C THR A 7 57.82 6.80 -29.48
N SER A 8 56.65 6.60 -30.06
CA SER A 8 56.44 5.90 -31.32
C SER A 8 55.29 6.57 -32.07
N ASP A 9 55.38 6.65 -33.40
CA ASP A 9 54.28 7.08 -34.26
C ASP A 9 53.27 5.94 -34.50
N ASP A 10 53.68 4.70 -34.20
CA ASP A 10 52.90 3.46 -34.27
C ASP A 10 52.68 2.85 -32.87
N ASN A 11 52.13 1.63 -32.82
CA ASN A 11 51.83 0.92 -31.57
C ASN A 11 53.09 0.62 -30.74
N TYR A 12 52.99 0.86 -29.43
CA TYR A 12 53.86 0.24 -28.44
C TYR A 12 53.16 -0.98 -27.85
N LEU A 13 53.66 -2.18 -28.14
CA LEU A 13 53.11 -3.44 -27.65
C LEU A 13 53.95 -3.95 -26.48
N VAL A 14 53.27 -4.24 -25.36
CA VAL A 14 53.84 -4.97 -24.23
C VAL A 14 53.26 -6.37 -24.26
N ASP A 15 54.10 -7.35 -24.57
CA ASP A 15 53.75 -8.76 -24.51
C ASP A 15 54.09 -9.29 -23.11
N VAL A 16 53.04 -9.60 -22.33
CA VAL A 16 53.15 -10.00 -20.92
C VAL A 16 53.48 -11.48 -20.79
N ASP A 17 53.12 -12.31 -21.78
CA ASP A 17 53.43 -13.74 -21.81
C ASP A 17 53.37 -14.30 -23.24
N HIS A 18 54.42 -14.05 -24.01
CA HIS A 18 54.47 -14.38 -25.44
C HIS A 18 54.23 -15.86 -25.74
N ASP A 19 54.60 -16.74 -24.80
CA ASP A 19 54.52 -18.19 -24.95
C ASP A 19 53.33 -18.84 -24.22
N SER A 20 52.49 -18.04 -23.55
CA SER A 20 51.28 -18.51 -22.84
C SER A 20 51.56 -19.60 -21.79
N SER A 21 52.75 -19.61 -21.19
CA SER A 21 53.23 -20.69 -20.35
C SER A 21 52.95 -20.51 -18.85
N SER A 22 52.54 -19.32 -18.37
CA SER A 22 52.48 -19.04 -16.94
C SER A 22 51.45 -17.99 -16.48
N SER A 23 50.34 -18.42 -15.87
CA SER A 23 49.29 -17.53 -15.29
C SER A 23 49.71 -16.53 -14.20
N ALA A 24 50.99 -16.49 -13.84
CA ALA A 24 51.56 -15.55 -12.90
C ALA A 24 52.18 -14.29 -13.55
N ASN A 25 52.37 -14.24 -14.87
CA ASN A 25 53.01 -13.10 -15.53
C ASN A 25 52.07 -11.88 -15.60
N TYR A 26 52.63 -10.68 -15.41
CA TYR A 26 51.87 -9.43 -15.42
C TYR A 26 52.72 -8.24 -15.85
N PHE A 27 52.06 -7.24 -16.46
CA PHE A 27 52.57 -5.88 -16.51
C PHE A 27 52.12 -5.14 -15.24
N GLY A 28 53.03 -4.47 -14.54
CA GLY A 28 52.73 -3.84 -13.24
C GLY A 28 53.26 -2.41 -13.11
N VAL A 29 52.54 -1.59 -12.36
CA VAL A 29 52.97 -0.27 -11.89
C VAL A 29 53.04 -0.32 -10.37
N THR A 30 54.17 0.07 -9.79
CA THR A 30 54.41 0.01 -8.33
C THR A 30 54.86 1.35 -7.77
N HIS A 31 54.67 1.55 -6.47
CA HIS A 31 55.39 2.55 -5.70
C HIS A 31 56.88 2.21 -5.58
N ASP A 32 57.67 3.17 -5.14
CA ASP A 32 59.10 3.01 -4.81
C ASP A 32 59.33 2.05 -3.62
N ASN A 33 58.32 1.90 -2.76
CA ASN A 33 58.30 0.92 -1.67
C ASN A 33 57.91 -0.51 -2.11
N GLY A 34 57.65 -0.74 -3.40
CA GLY A 34 57.28 -2.03 -3.97
C GLY A 34 55.79 -2.40 -3.88
N ALA A 35 54.94 -1.54 -3.29
CA ALA A 35 53.49 -1.76 -3.31
C ALA A 35 52.93 -1.58 -4.72
N GLU A 36 52.12 -2.53 -5.18
CA GLU A 36 51.56 -2.53 -6.54
C GLU A 36 50.28 -1.70 -6.63
N LEU A 37 50.23 -0.81 -7.63
CA LEU A 37 49.13 0.12 -7.89
C LEU A 37 48.19 -0.37 -8.99
N PHE A 38 48.74 -0.94 -10.05
CA PHE A 38 48.02 -1.39 -11.23
C PHE A 38 48.70 -2.63 -11.80
N ARG A 39 47.92 -3.61 -12.26
CA ARG A 39 48.41 -4.76 -13.03
C ARG A 39 47.50 -5.13 -14.19
N VAL A 40 48.10 -5.70 -15.23
CA VAL A 40 47.43 -6.48 -16.28
C VAL A 40 48.00 -7.89 -16.24
N GLN A 41 47.16 -8.87 -15.91
CA GLN A 41 47.51 -10.29 -15.96
C GLN A 41 47.39 -10.82 -17.39
N GLU A 42 48.20 -11.83 -17.73
CA GLU A 42 48.14 -12.49 -19.04
C GLU A 42 46.76 -13.08 -19.38
N ASN A 43 45.98 -13.44 -18.36
CA ASN A 43 44.62 -13.95 -18.51
C ASN A 43 43.60 -12.85 -18.88
N GLY A 44 44.07 -11.62 -19.10
CA GLY A 44 43.28 -10.45 -19.49
C GLY A 44 42.66 -9.66 -18.33
N LYS A 45 42.89 -10.05 -17.07
CA LYS A 45 42.34 -9.33 -15.92
C LYS A 45 43.21 -8.16 -15.49
N VAL A 46 42.56 -7.07 -15.11
CA VAL A 46 43.19 -5.84 -14.62
C VAL A 46 42.91 -5.67 -13.14
N GLY A 47 43.97 -5.41 -12.35
CA GLY A 47 43.88 -5.09 -10.93
C GLY A 47 44.28 -3.64 -10.68
N ILE A 48 43.52 -2.92 -9.86
CA ILE A 48 43.91 -1.63 -9.28
C ILE A 48 43.85 -1.79 -7.76
N GLY A 49 44.98 -1.56 -7.08
CA GLY A 49 45.11 -1.81 -5.64
C GLY A 49 44.98 -3.28 -5.24
N THR A 50 45.16 -4.23 -6.17
CA THR A 50 45.13 -5.66 -5.86
C THR A 50 45.99 -6.49 -6.80
N THR A 51 46.69 -7.48 -6.23
CA THR A 51 47.48 -8.45 -7.00
C THR A 51 46.64 -9.66 -7.47
N THR A 52 45.41 -9.80 -7.00
CA THR A 52 44.54 -10.95 -7.29
C THR A 52 43.18 -10.48 -7.83
N PRO A 53 43.14 -9.93 -9.07
CA PRO A 53 41.88 -9.58 -9.70
C PRO A 53 41.06 -10.84 -9.97
N ASP A 54 39.82 -10.82 -9.50
CA ASP A 54 38.85 -11.90 -9.63
C ASP A 54 37.87 -11.68 -10.79
N ALA A 55 37.73 -10.43 -11.28
CA ALA A 55 36.96 -10.05 -12.45
C ALA A 55 37.85 -9.45 -13.55
N ALA A 56 37.26 -9.11 -14.71
CA ALA A 56 37.99 -8.48 -15.82
C ALA A 56 38.69 -7.17 -15.38
N ILE A 57 38.04 -6.40 -14.51
CA ILE A 57 38.65 -5.29 -13.78
C ILE A 57 38.25 -5.45 -12.32
N THR A 58 39.24 -5.49 -11.43
CA THR A 58 39.03 -5.48 -9.98
C THR A 58 39.72 -4.27 -9.38
N VAL A 59 38.96 -3.40 -8.70
CA VAL A 59 39.48 -2.27 -7.94
C VAL A 59 39.29 -2.56 -6.47
N LYS A 60 40.36 -2.54 -5.68
CA LYS A 60 40.31 -2.70 -4.22
C LYS A 60 40.98 -1.53 -3.53
N ASP A 61 40.46 -1.22 -2.35
CA ASP A 61 41.17 -0.41 -1.36
C ASP A 61 41.84 -1.37 -0.36
N ASP A 62 43.15 -1.23 -0.18
CA ASP A 62 43.95 -2.02 0.76
C ASP A 62 44.28 -1.25 2.05
N ALA A 63 43.82 0.01 2.19
CA ALA A 63 44.08 0.87 3.35
C ALA A 63 43.34 0.45 4.63
N GLY A 64 42.59 -0.66 4.60
CA GLY A 64 41.81 -1.19 5.71
C GLY A 64 40.44 -0.54 5.88
N LEU A 65 39.62 -1.10 6.75
CA LEU A 65 38.25 -0.61 7.00
C LEU A 65 38.27 0.56 7.98
N SER A 66 38.27 1.80 7.48
CA SER A 66 37.98 2.99 8.29
C SER A 66 36.48 3.30 8.27
N ALA A 67 35.96 3.98 9.30
CA ALA A 67 34.54 4.35 9.35
C ALA A 67 34.24 5.46 8.33
N GLY A 68 33.13 5.34 7.59
CA GLY A 68 32.70 6.34 6.62
C GLY A 68 32.54 5.80 5.20
N GLU A 69 32.79 6.67 4.23
CA GLU A 69 32.65 6.39 2.80
C GLU A 69 34.00 6.19 2.15
N HIS A 70 34.08 5.17 1.31
CA HIS A 70 35.27 4.78 0.57
C HIS A 70 34.93 4.75 -0.91
N PHE A 71 35.57 5.59 -1.71
CA PHE A 71 35.34 5.65 -3.15
C PHE A 71 36.45 4.90 -3.89
N LEU A 72 36.05 3.90 -4.67
CA LEU A 72 36.97 3.10 -5.49
C LEU A 72 37.09 3.66 -6.91
N ALA A 73 36.04 4.31 -7.40
CA ALA A 73 36.04 4.95 -8.71
C ALA A 73 35.25 6.26 -8.68
N ASN A 74 35.74 7.23 -9.44
CA ASN A 74 35.13 8.53 -9.63
C ASN A 74 35.06 8.81 -11.14
N VAL A 75 33.85 8.95 -11.68
CA VAL A 75 33.61 9.33 -13.08
C VAL A 75 33.18 10.79 -13.10
N LEU A 76 34.01 11.65 -13.66
CA LEU A 76 33.82 13.09 -13.64
C LEU A 76 34.12 13.74 -14.99
N ARG A 77 33.36 14.77 -15.36
CA ARG A 77 33.62 15.58 -16.57
C ARG A 77 34.74 16.61 -16.35
N THR A 78 34.76 17.26 -15.18
CA THR A 78 35.81 18.19 -14.72
C THR A 78 35.93 18.15 -13.20
N THR A 79 36.93 18.85 -12.64
CA THR A 79 37.25 18.90 -11.21
C THR A 79 36.12 19.43 -10.31
N SER A 80 35.08 20.04 -10.86
CA SER A 80 33.96 20.63 -10.09
C SER A 80 32.58 20.26 -10.64
N ASP A 81 32.51 19.29 -11.55
CA ASP A 81 31.31 18.94 -12.33
C ASP A 81 30.57 17.70 -11.79
N ALA A 82 29.61 17.21 -12.59
CA ALA A 82 28.98 15.91 -12.46
C ALA A 82 29.98 14.80 -12.15
N GLN A 83 29.80 14.21 -10.97
CA GLN A 83 30.58 13.10 -10.43
C GLN A 83 29.64 11.93 -10.14
N LEU A 84 30.00 10.76 -10.64
CA LEU A 84 29.47 9.48 -10.20
C LEU A 84 30.54 8.79 -9.37
N LEU A 85 30.21 8.55 -8.10
CA LEU A 85 31.07 7.88 -7.13
C LEU A 85 30.59 6.44 -6.94
N LEU A 86 31.53 5.49 -7.07
CA LEU A 86 31.30 4.07 -6.83
C LEU A 86 32.18 3.63 -5.66
N GLY A 87 31.62 2.86 -4.73
CA GLY A 87 32.37 2.39 -3.58
C GLY A 87 31.52 1.71 -2.52
N TYR A 88 31.87 1.91 -1.26
CA TYR A 88 31.19 1.29 -0.12
C TYR A 88 31.22 2.18 1.13
N ARG A 89 30.41 1.81 2.12
CA ARG A 89 30.44 2.37 3.48
C ARG A 89 30.89 1.32 4.47
N ALA A 90 31.69 1.73 5.45
CA ALA A 90 32.11 0.87 6.55
C ALA A 90 31.90 1.56 7.90
N ASP A 91 31.79 0.77 8.97
CA ASP A 91 31.68 1.25 10.35
C ASP A 91 33.03 1.23 11.11
N GLY A 92 34.13 0.94 10.40
CA GLY A 92 35.45 0.71 10.97
C GLY A 92 35.77 -0.77 11.23
N THR A 93 34.79 -1.67 11.07
CA THR A 93 34.94 -3.11 11.33
C THR A 93 34.46 -3.95 10.17
N VAL A 94 33.33 -3.59 9.56
CA VAL A 94 32.74 -4.29 8.41
C VAL A 94 32.23 -3.32 7.36
N VAL A 95 32.12 -3.81 6.12
CA VAL A 95 31.36 -3.12 5.07
C VAL A 95 29.87 -3.22 5.41
N THR A 96 29.20 -2.07 5.47
CA THR A 96 27.79 -1.95 5.86
C THR A 96 26.86 -1.80 4.66
N SER A 97 27.36 -1.23 3.56
CA SER A 97 26.58 -1.06 2.32
C SER A 97 27.48 -0.74 1.12
N ASN A 98 27.02 -1.07 -0.07
CA ASN A 98 27.59 -0.59 -1.33
C ASN A 98 27.07 0.81 -1.64
N LEU A 99 27.84 1.58 -2.42
CA LEU A 99 27.56 2.97 -2.73
C LEU A 99 27.60 3.22 -4.24
N ILE A 100 26.52 3.80 -4.75
CA ILE A 100 26.45 4.48 -6.05
C ILE A 100 25.84 5.85 -5.75
N ARG A 101 26.57 6.94 -6.01
CA ARG A 101 26.14 8.28 -5.59
C ARG A 101 26.56 9.37 -6.57
N SER A 102 25.69 10.35 -6.76
CA SER A 102 26.02 11.63 -7.39
C SER A 102 26.66 12.60 -6.38
N ALA A 103 27.60 13.43 -6.82
CA ALA A 103 28.11 14.55 -6.00
C ALA A 103 27.63 15.91 -6.54
N ASN A 104 27.92 16.98 -5.80
CA ASN A 104 27.69 18.38 -6.22
C ASN A 104 26.21 18.73 -6.52
N SER A 105 25.26 18.25 -5.70
CA SER A 105 23.81 18.53 -5.82
C SER A 105 23.17 18.12 -7.16
N LEU A 106 23.81 17.19 -7.87
CA LEU A 106 23.21 16.62 -9.08
C LEU A 106 22.33 15.41 -8.74
N PRO A 107 21.22 15.23 -9.47
CA PRO A 107 20.38 14.06 -9.27
C PRO A 107 21.07 12.78 -9.76
N LEU A 108 20.76 11.65 -9.12
CA LEU A 108 21.09 10.33 -9.63
C LEU A 108 19.95 9.86 -10.53
N THR A 109 20.26 9.52 -11.78
CA THR A 109 19.25 9.14 -12.80
C THR A 109 19.51 7.76 -13.37
N PHE A 110 18.44 7.01 -13.59
CA PHE A 110 18.44 5.75 -14.34
C PHE A 110 17.53 5.90 -15.55
N GLY A 111 17.96 5.39 -16.71
CA GLY A 111 17.22 5.54 -17.94
C GLY A 111 17.72 4.67 -19.09
N THR A 112 16.96 4.67 -20.17
CA THR A 112 17.28 4.04 -21.45
C THR A 112 17.43 5.11 -22.53
N SER A 113 17.80 4.72 -23.74
CA SER A 113 17.92 5.64 -24.89
C SER A 113 16.64 6.40 -25.21
N SER A 114 15.46 5.84 -24.91
CA SER A 114 14.16 6.47 -25.14
C SER A 114 13.57 7.18 -23.92
N GLN A 115 14.11 6.92 -22.72
CA GLN A 115 13.70 7.51 -21.44
C GLN A 115 14.92 7.69 -20.56
N ASN A 116 15.67 8.78 -20.78
CA ASN A 116 16.95 9.04 -20.11
C ASN A 116 16.84 9.30 -18.59
N GLN A 117 15.64 9.64 -18.09
CA GLN A 117 15.36 9.87 -16.66
C GLN A 117 14.10 9.09 -16.22
N ALA A 118 14.08 7.78 -16.48
CA ALA A 118 12.99 6.91 -16.07
C ALA A 118 12.81 6.87 -14.54
N VAL A 119 13.94 6.86 -13.80
CA VAL A 119 13.97 7.05 -12.35
C VAL A 119 14.96 8.16 -12.01
N ILE A 120 14.58 9.07 -11.12
CA ILE A 120 15.42 10.15 -10.62
C ILE A 120 15.41 10.19 -9.10
N VAL A 121 16.57 10.43 -8.49
CA VAL A 121 16.72 10.74 -7.06
C VAL A 121 17.33 12.13 -6.95
N LEU A 122 16.57 13.07 -6.39
CA LEU A 122 17.03 14.44 -6.14
C LEU A 122 17.91 14.54 -4.88
N ASP A 123 18.67 15.63 -4.75
CA ASP A 123 19.54 15.88 -3.59
C ASP A 123 18.76 16.01 -2.26
N ASP A 124 17.50 16.43 -2.32
CA ASP A 124 16.54 16.49 -1.20
C ASP A 124 15.89 15.13 -0.86
N GLY A 125 16.33 14.07 -1.55
CA GLY A 125 15.91 12.69 -1.35
C GLY A 125 14.52 12.36 -1.86
N LYS A 126 13.96 13.16 -2.79
CA LYS A 126 12.74 12.78 -3.51
C LYS A 126 13.07 11.84 -4.67
N VAL A 127 12.24 10.81 -4.84
CA VAL A 127 12.32 9.84 -5.93
C VAL A 127 11.19 10.09 -6.93
N GLY A 128 11.55 10.32 -8.19
CA GLY A 128 10.61 10.39 -9.31
C GLY A 128 10.69 9.12 -10.17
N ILE A 129 9.54 8.58 -10.57
CA ILE A 129 9.44 7.53 -11.59
C ILE A 129 8.55 8.10 -12.71
N GLY A 130 9.09 8.24 -13.92
CA GLY A 130 8.39 8.88 -15.05
C GLY A 130 8.23 10.40 -14.92
N THR A 131 8.95 11.05 -13.99
CA THR A 131 8.95 12.52 -13.82
C THR A 131 10.29 13.02 -13.31
N ALA A 132 10.79 14.10 -13.91
CA ALA A 132 12.02 14.78 -13.48
C ALA A 132 11.80 15.75 -12.29
N SER A 133 10.54 16.02 -11.93
CA SER A 133 10.18 16.99 -10.88
C SER A 133 9.24 16.38 -9.84
N PRO A 134 9.72 15.45 -9.00
CA PRO A 134 8.92 14.88 -7.93
C PRO A 134 8.49 15.95 -6.92
N VAL A 135 7.19 16.00 -6.60
CA VAL A 135 6.62 16.97 -5.64
C VAL A 135 6.48 16.40 -4.22
N LYS A 136 6.66 15.10 -4.07
CA LYS A 136 6.63 14.35 -2.79
C LYS A 136 7.82 13.38 -2.74
N LYS A 137 8.03 12.73 -1.59
CA LYS A 137 9.14 11.78 -1.37
C LYS A 137 9.20 10.66 -2.40
N LEU A 138 8.05 10.17 -2.85
CA LEU A 138 7.91 9.32 -4.02
C LEU A 138 6.84 9.92 -4.95
N HIS A 139 7.16 10.16 -6.22
CA HIS A 139 6.22 10.62 -7.25
C HIS A 139 6.34 9.71 -8.48
N VAL A 140 5.30 8.91 -8.74
CA VAL A 140 5.17 8.13 -9.98
C VAL A 140 4.21 8.87 -10.90
N ALA A 141 4.65 9.19 -12.12
CA ALA A 141 3.86 9.92 -13.12
C ALA A 141 3.68 9.08 -14.39
N GLY A 142 2.53 9.25 -15.05
CA GLY A 142 2.28 8.65 -16.36
C GLY A 142 1.97 7.14 -16.36
N GLY A 143 1.61 6.54 -15.22
CA GLY A 143 1.24 5.12 -15.15
C GLY A 143 0.65 4.70 -13.80
N SER A 144 0.19 3.45 -13.73
CA SER A 144 -0.29 2.81 -12.51
C SER A 144 0.85 2.12 -11.76
N ILE A 145 0.81 2.13 -10.43
CA ILE A 145 1.72 1.35 -9.59
C ILE A 145 1.07 0.00 -9.30
N TYR A 146 1.68 -1.09 -9.76
CA TYR A 146 1.30 -2.44 -9.36
C TYR A 146 2.18 -2.90 -8.21
N VAL A 147 1.57 -3.20 -7.06
CA VAL A 147 2.27 -3.69 -5.86
C VAL A 147 1.83 -5.12 -5.58
N GLN A 148 2.77 -6.05 -5.60
CA GLN A 148 2.53 -7.43 -5.18
C GLN A 148 2.68 -7.52 -3.65
N GLY A 149 1.57 -7.60 -2.92
CA GLY A 149 1.55 -7.64 -1.46
C GLY A 149 0.66 -6.55 -0.86
N GLU A 150 0.89 -6.21 0.40
CA GLU A 150 0.08 -5.23 1.11
C GLU A 150 0.53 -3.79 0.78
N VAL A 151 -0.43 -2.90 0.51
CA VAL A 151 -0.18 -1.46 0.38
C VAL A 151 -0.61 -0.76 1.66
N GLY A 152 0.35 -0.13 2.33
CA GLY A 152 0.10 0.72 3.48
C GLY A 152 0.01 2.21 3.10
N ILE A 153 -1.07 2.90 3.49
CA ILE A 153 -1.22 4.35 3.28
C ILE A 153 -1.43 5.04 4.64
N ARG A 154 -0.34 5.48 5.31
CA ARG A 154 -0.40 6.25 6.58
C ARG A 154 0.96 6.89 6.98
N LYS A 155 0.96 7.71 8.04
CA LYS A 155 2.13 8.36 8.70
C LYS A 155 2.92 7.44 9.67
N GLU A 156 2.33 6.33 10.11
CA GLU A 156 2.91 5.35 11.06
C GLU A 156 2.71 3.93 10.50
N ASN A 157 3.55 2.97 10.91
CA ASN A 157 3.62 1.61 10.35
C ASN A 157 2.22 0.96 10.21
N PRO A 158 1.71 0.75 8.98
CA PRO A 158 0.38 0.21 8.78
C PRO A 158 0.34 -1.27 9.16
N ALA A 159 -0.61 -1.66 10.02
CA ALA A 159 -0.78 -3.02 10.51
C ALA A 159 -1.80 -3.85 9.69
N GLY A 160 -2.29 -3.31 8.56
CA GLY A 160 -3.29 -3.96 7.70
C GLY A 160 -3.26 -3.44 6.27
N SER A 161 -3.73 -4.28 5.34
CA SER A 161 -3.82 -4.02 3.90
C SER A 161 -4.85 -2.94 3.56
N LEU A 162 -4.45 -1.86 2.88
CA LEU A 162 -5.38 -1.05 2.07
C LEU A 162 -5.38 -1.57 0.64
N HIS A 163 -6.37 -2.37 0.31
CA HIS A 163 -6.60 -2.86 -1.05
C HIS A 163 -7.54 -1.91 -1.80
N VAL A 164 -7.01 -1.09 -2.71
CA VAL A 164 -7.82 -0.41 -3.75
C VAL A 164 -7.58 -1.15 -5.06
N CYS A 165 -8.35 -2.21 -5.30
CA CYS A 165 -8.31 -2.94 -6.57
C CYS A 165 -8.96 -2.11 -7.69
N GLN A 166 -8.39 -2.14 -8.89
CA GLN A 166 -9.18 -1.98 -10.11
C GLN A 166 -8.97 -3.20 -11.02
N GLY A 167 -10.06 -3.92 -11.27
CA GLY A 167 -10.12 -5.08 -12.16
C GLY A 167 -11.45 -5.83 -12.03
N PHE A 168 -12.52 -5.22 -12.55
CA PHE A 168 -13.88 -5.76 -12.77
C PHE A 168 -14.80 -5.98 -11.54
N ASN A 169 -15.91 -5.22 -11.51
CA ASN A 169 -17.23 -5.46 -10.89
C ASN A 169 -17.34 -5.95 -9.43
N THR A 170 -16.49 -5.52 -8.50
CA THR A 170 -16.87 -5.30 -7.09
C THR A 170 -15.74 -4.57 -6.34
N VAL A 171 -15.99 -3.33 -5.92
CA VAL A 171 -15.04 -2.52 -5.13
C VAL A 171 -15.31 -2.76 -3.64
N ALA A 172 -14.29 -3.11 -2.86
CA ALA A 172 -14.32 -3.05 -1.40
C ALA A 172 -13.31 -1.99 -0.92
N LEU A 173 -13.79 -1.01 -0.14
CA LEU A 173 -12.96 -0.06 0.60
C LEU A 173 -12.91 -0.53 2.07
N ILE A 174 -11.73 -0.88 2.58
CA ILE A 174 -11.52 -1.23 4.00
C ILE A 174 -10.97 0.02 4.72
N LEU A 175 -11.69 0.52 5.72
CA LEU A 175 -11.31 1.66 6.56
C LEU A 175 -11.15 1.17 8.01
N GLU A 176 -9.92 1.16 8.53
CA GLU A 176 -9.64 0.80 9.92
C GLU A 176 -9.28 2.05 10.74
N ASN A 177 -10.07 2.35 11.77
CA ASN A 177 -9.79 3.36 12.78
C ASN A 177 -10.11 2.79 14.17
N SER A 178 -9.32 3.11 15.19
CA SER A 178 -9.58 2.76 16.60
C SER A 178 -10.72 3.58 17.23
N GLY A 179 -11.66 4.09 16.42
CA GLY A 179 -12.68 5.07 16.83
C GLY A 179 -13.91 5.24 15.91
N GLY A 180 -14.30 4.23 15.11
CA GLY A 180 -15.42 4.30 14.12
C GLY A 180 -15.00 5.01 12.82
N THR A 181 -15.42 4.72 11.58
CA THR A 181 -16.52 4.01 10.86
C THR A 181 -16.01 2.71 10.16
N LYS A 182 -16.84 1.82 9.55
CA LYS A 182 -16.41 0.44 9.18
C LYS A 182 -16.55 -0.10 7.72
N PHE A 183 -17.47 0.29 6.83
CA PHE A 183 -17.51 -0.25 5.43
C PHE A 183 -18.57 0.41 4.50
N GLN A 184 -18.33 0.58 3.18
CA GLN A 184 -19.33 1.03 2.18
C GLN A 184 -19.26 0.20 0.87
N ILE A 185 -20.41 -0.23 0.32
CA ILE A 185 -20.55 -0.86 -1.02
C ILE A 185 -21.44 0.03 -1.91
N ARG A 186 -21.06 0.25 -3.17
CA ARG A 186 -21.82 0.99 -4.20
C ARG A 186 -22.01 0.15 -5.47
N ASP A 187 -23.07 0.42 -6.21
CA ASP A 187 -23.28 -0.05 -7.60
C ASP A 187 -23.88 1.11 -8.42
N ASP A 188 -23.37 1.30 -9.64
CA ASP A 188 -23.66 2.40 -10.58
C ASP A 188 -23.93 3.79 -9.93
N GLY A 189 -22.98 4.26 -9.11
CA GLY A 189 -23.07 5.57 -8.46
C GLY A 189 -24.07 5.67 -7.29
N THR A 190 -24.86 4.61 -7.07
CA THR A 190 -25.83 4.52 -5.99
C THR A 190 -25.23 3.76 -4.81
N MET A 191 -25.34 4.32 -3.60
CA MET A 191 -24.98 3.60 -2.37
C MET A 191 -25.78 2.29 -2.32
N LYS A 192 -25.18 1.17 -1.91
CA LYS A 192 -25.88 -0.12 -1.75
C LYS A 192 -25.80 -0.64 -0.33
N TRP A 193 -24.69 -0.37 0.36
CA TRP A 193 -24.49 -0.78 1.73
C TRP A 193 -23.60 0.22 2.46
N THR A 194 -23.93 0.51 3.71
CA THR A 194 -23.14 1.36 4.61
C THR A 194 -23.08 0.68 5.99
N ILE A 195 -21.89 0.57 6.58
CA ILE A 195 -21.65 0.11 7.96
C ILE A 195 -20.95 1.24 8.70
N GLU A 196 -21.70 1.92 9.56
CA GLU A 196 -21.23 3.09 10.31
C GLU A 196 -21.19 2.83 11.81
N ASN A 197 -20.36 3.60 12.51
CA ASN A 197 -20.38 3.67 13.97
C ASN A 197 -20.35 5.15 14.37
N ASP A 198 -21.47 5.82 14.10
CA ASP A 198 -21.80 7.10 14.72
C ASP A 198 -22.74 6.84 15.91
N SER A 199 -23.09 7.87 16.68
CA SER A 199 -23.84 7.77 17.94
C SER A 199 -25.14 6.94 17.89
N ASP A 200 -25.68 6.68 16.69
CA ASP A 200 -26.99 6.05 16.46
C ASP A 200 -26.96 4.67 15.76
N GLY A 201 -25.78 4.07 15.51
CA GLY A 201 -25.55 2.64 15.23
C GLY A 201 -26.61 1.83 14.45
N GLN A 202 -26.97 2.20 13.22
CA GLN A 202 -27.97 1.49 12.39
C GLN A 202 -27.34 0.50 11.37
N PHE A 203 -27.99 -0.66 11.16
CA PHE A 203 -27.70 -1.61 10.06
C PHE A 203 -28.87 -1.63 9.05
N SER A 204 -28.61 -1.42 7.76
CA SER A 204 -29.65 -1.43 6.71
C SER A 204 -29.18 -2.06 5.38
N ILE A 205 -30.13 -2.65 4.64
CA ILE A 205 -29.94 -3.29 3.32
C ILE A 205 -30.92 -2.68 2.32
N HIS A 206 -30.44 -2.15 1.18
CA HIS A 206 -31.28 -1.51 0.16
C HIS A 206 -30.94 -1.91 -1.29
N SER A 207 -31.86 -1.62 -2.20
CA SER A 207 -31.74 -1.78 -3.66
C SER A 207 -31.87 -0.40 -4.32
N GLU A 208 -31.47 -0.25 -5.60
CA GLU A 208 -31.35 0.99 -6.42
C GLU A 208 -32.50 2.02 -6.41
N SER A 209 -33.63 1.74 -5.78
CA SER A 209 -34.70 2.71 -5.56
C SER A 209 -34.92 2.84 -4.06
N THR A 210 -35.27 4.02 -3.56
CA THR A 210 -35.41 4.46 -2.15
C THR A 210 -36.29 3.61 -1.22
N ASN A 211 -36.65 2.40 -1.61
CA ASN A 211 -37.33 1.37 -0.85
C ASN A 211 -36.32 0.60 0.01
N TYR A 212 -36.41 0.80 1.33
CA TYR A 212 -35.60 0.02 2.28
C TYR A 212 -36.14 -1.41 2.33
N ILE A 213 -35.32 -2.42 1.98
CA ILE A 213 -35.73 -3.83 2.05
C ILE A 213 -35.74 -4.29 3.51
N LEU A 214 -34.73 -3.92 4.29
CA LEU A 214 -34.63 -4.22 5.72
C LEU A 214 -33.87 -3.09 6.45
N SER A 215 -34.44 -2.56 7.54
CA SER A 215 -33.81 -1.59 8.43
C SER A 215 -33.89 -2.07 9.88
N MET A 216 -32.75 -2.20 10.55
CA MET A 216 -32.67 -2.57 11.98
C MET A 216 -32.20 -1.37 12.79
N TYR A 217 -33.01 -0.93 13.75
CA TYR A 217 -32.79 0.26 14.56
C TYR A 217 -32.15 -0.11 15.92
N GLN A 218 -31.34 0.79 16.48
CA GLN A 218 -30.63 0.62 17.76
C GLN A 218 -31.56 0.32 18.96
N ASN A 219 -32.84 0.67 18.85
CA ASN A 219 -33.88 0.36 19.84
C ASN A 219 -34.52 -1.04 19.67
N GLY A 220 -33.94 -1.90 18.81
CA GLY A 220 -34.37 -3.27 18.57
C GLY A 220 -35.57 -3.41 17.64
N LYS A 221 -35.98 -2.33 16.94
CA LYS A 221 -37.05 -2.37 15.94
C LYS A 221 -36.49 -2.84 14.60
N VAL A 222 -37.28 -3.62 13.87
CA VAL A 222 -36.93 -4.10 12.53
C VAL A 222 -38.04 -3.71 11.56
N ALA A 223 -37.71 -2.94 10.53
CA ALA A 223 -38.61 -2.59 9.44
C ALA A 223 -38.23 -3.37 8.17
N VAL A 224 -39.21 -4.03 7.54
CA VAL A 224 -39.04 -4.70 6.24
C VAL A 224 -39.91 -3.96 5.23
N GLY A 225 -39.33 -3.41 4.15
CA GLY A 225 -40.07 -2.70 3.09
C GLY A 225 -40.50 -1.25 3.39
N GLY A 226 -39.86 -0.55 4.34
CA GLY A 226 -40.28 0.77 4.83
C GLY A 226 -39.69 1.99 4.08
N LEU A 227 -40.24 3.18 4.32
CA LEU A 227 -39.64 4.49 3.97
C LEU A 227 -38.64 4.95 5.04
N ALA A 228 -37.77 5.92 4.72
CA ALA A 228 -36.78 6.48 5.64
C ALA A 228 -37.44 7.00 6.93
N SER A 229 -36.91 6.59 8.10
CA SER A 229 -37.31 7.08 9.44
C SER A 229 -38.76 6.80 9.89
N PRO A 230 -39.24 5.54 9.90
CA PRO A 230 -40.54 5.19 10.43
C PRO A 230 -40.55 5.38 11.95
N GLN A 231 -41.44 6.25 12.44
CA GLN A 231 -41.73 6.45 13.86
C GLN A 231 -42.52 5.23 14.38
N ILE A 232 -41.87 4.10 14.64
CA ILE A 232 -42.56 2.85 15.01
C ILE A 232 -42.61 2.66 16.52
N ASP A 233 -43.74 2.21 17.07
CA ASP A 233 -43.90 1.80 18.49
C ASP A 233 -43.99 0.26 18.66
N GLY A 234 -43.72 -0.51 17.58
CA GLY A 234 -43.76 -1.98 17.55
C GLY A 234 -42.52 -2.61 16.89
N LYS A 235 -42.17 -3.86 17.28
CA LYS A 235 -40.88 -4.49 16.95
C LYS A 235 -40.80 -5.16 15.56
N LEU A 236 -41.91 -5.41 14.87
CA LEU A 236 -41.89 -6.13 13.59
C LEU A 236 -42.93 -5.57 12.59
N HIS A 237 -42.47 -5.19 11.39
CA HIS A 237 -43.31 -4.82 10.25
C HIS A 237 -42.97 -5.75 9.07
N VAL A 238 -43.94 -6.59 8.62
CA VAL A 238 -43.78 -7.53 7.51
C VAL A 238 -44.70 -7.13 6.36
N VAL A 239 -44.13 -6.82 5.20
CA VAL A 239 -44.88 -6.55 3.97
C VAL A 239 -45.01 -7.85 3.17
N SER A 240 -45.97 -8.71 3.56
CA SER A 240 -46.51 -9.78 2.71
C SER A 240 -48.00 -9.59 2.41
N GLY A 241 -48.48 -8.34 2.52
CA GLY A 241 -49.87 -7.95 2.26
C GLY A 241 -50.82 -8.12 3.46
N HIS A 242 -50.37 -8.74 4.55
CA HIS A 242 -51.14 -8.89 5.80
C HIS A 242 -50.24 -8.96 7.03
N ILE A 243 -50.81 -8.64 8.19
CA ILE A 243 -50.19 -8.79 9.52
C ILE A 243 -50.91 -9.96 10.22
N THR A 244 -50.19 -11.05 10.46
CA THR A 244 -50.71 -12.17 11.25
C THR A 244 -50.50 -11.89 12.74
N LEU A 245 -51.58 -11.95 13.52
CA LEU A 245 -51.55 -11.77 14.97
C LEU A 245 -51.96 -13.09 15.64
N GLU A 246 -51.14 -13.58 16.56
CA GLU A 246 -51.48 -14.74 17.37
C GLU A 246 -52.49 -14.37 18.46
N GLU A 247 -53.35 -15.32 18.83
CA GLU A 247 -54.26 -15.14 19.96
C GLU A 247 -53.48 -15.07 21.27
N ILE A 248 -53.75 -14.03 22.04
CA ILE A 248 -53.17 -13.81 23.36
C ILE A 248 -54.26 -13.52 24.38
N SER A 249 -53.94 -13.68 25.67
CA SER A 249 -54.75 -13.06 26.71
C SER A 249 -54.71 -11.53 26.54
N ALA A 250 -55.78 -10.85 26.95
CA ALA A 250 -55.86 -9.40 26.80
C ALA A 250 -54.60 -8.75 27.42
N PRO A 251 -53.81 -8.00 26.63
CA PRO A 251 -52.60 -7.41 27.14
C PRO A 251 -52.97 -6.35 28.18
N SER A 252 -51.99 -5.91 28.98
CA SER A 252 -52.24 -4.80 29.90
C SER A 252 -52.80 -3.60 29.17
N ASN A 253 -53.48 -2.72 29.90
CA ASN A 253 -54.03 -1.49 29.34
C ASN A 253 -52.96 -0.79 28.50
N ALA A 254 -53.36 -0.30 27.33
CA ALA A 254 -52.46 0.49 26.53
C ALA A 254 -52.03 1.74 27.33
N PRO A 255 -50.77 2.22 27.19
CA PRO A 255 -50.37 3.50 27.76
C PRO A 255 -51.29 4.63 27.30
N THR A 256 -51.40 5.72 28.07
CA THR A 256 -52.22 6.89 27.71
C THR A 256 -52.05 7.28 26.24
N ASN A 257 -53.16 7.45 25.51
CA ASN A 257 -53.23 7.74 24.06
C ASN A 257 -52.68 6.65 23.12
N CYS A 258 -52.41 5.44 23.60
CA CYS A 258 -52.05 4.30 22.77
C CYS A 258 -53.22 3.31 22.64
N ALA A 259 -53.17 2.47 21.61
CA ALA A 259 -54.05 1.33 21.44
C ALA A 259 -53.18 0.10 21.14
N ARG A 260 -53.51 -1.04 21.75
CA ARG A 260 -52.87 -2.31 21.41
C ARG A 260 -53.87 -3.12 20.60
N ILE A 261 -53.50 -3.45 19.37
CA ILE A 261 -54.24 -4.38 18.52
C ILE A 261 -53.69 -5.77 18.80
N PHE A 262 -54.58 -6.70 19.08
CA PHE A 262 -54.24 -8.09 19.38
C PHE A 262 -55.38 -9.00 18.98
N CYS A 263 -55.08 -10.28 18.79
CA CYS A 263 -56.11 -11.30 18.65
C CYS A 263 -56.35 -11.99 19.99
N ARG A 264 -57.57 -12.45 20.26
CA ARG A 264 -57.90 -13.34 21.39
C ARG A 264 -59.02 -14.30 21.01
N ASP A 265 -59.11 -15.44 21.68
CA ASP A 265 -60.29 -16.30 21.59
C ASP A 265 -61.53 -15.60 22.21
N ASN A 266 -62.68 -15.71 21.57
CA ASN A 266 -63.97 -15.29 22.14
C ASN A 266 -64.49 -16.21 23.27
N GLY A 267 -63.76 -17.28 23.60
CA GLY A 267 -64.12 -18.30 24.59
C GLY A 267 -64.88 -19.49 24.00
N SER A 268 -65.01 -19.55 22.68
CA SER A 268 -65.65 -20.65 21.94
C SER A 268 -64.77 -21.20 20.81
N GLY A 269 -63.48 -20.84 20.80
CA GLY A 269 -62.50 -21.29 19.81
C GLY A 269 -62.48 -20.47 18.52
N LYS A 270 -62.95 -19.22 18.56
CA LYS A 270 -63.00 -18.31 17.39
C LYS A 270 -62.18 -17.04 17.66
N THR A 271 -61.38 -16.63 16.69
CA THR A 271 -60.48 -15.48 16.84
C THR A 271 -61.23 -14.16 16.80
N GLN A 272 -60.97 -13.29 17.76
CA GLN A 272 -61.40 -11.89 17.75
C GLN A 272 -60.22 -10.97 17.52
N LEU A 273 -60.30 -10.15 16.47
CA LEU A 273 -59.44 -8.98 16.36
C LEU A 273 -59.93 -7.92 17.34
N CYS A 274 -59.10 -7.62 18.32
CA CYS A 274 -59.41 -6.75 19.43
C CYS A 274 -58.49 -5.54 19.47
N VAL A 275 -58.99 -4.50 20.11
CA VAL A 275 -58.22 -3.34 20.51
C VAL A 275 -58.48 -3.04 21.99
N ILE A 276 -57.42 -2.75 22.74
CA ILE A 276 -57.54 -2.25 24.12
C ILE A 276 -56.95 -0.85 24.23
N PHE A 277 -57.71 0.02 24.90
CA PHE A 277 -57.37 1.42 25.17
C PHE A 277 -56.99 1.63 26.65
N PRO A 278 -56.51 2.83 27.04
CA PRO A 278 -56.07 3.08 28.42
C PRO A 278 -57.15 2.93 29.49
N SER A 279 -58.42 3.11 29.11
CA SER A 279 -59.59 2.86 29.98
C SER A 279 -59.72 1.39 30.40
N GLY A 280 -58.94 0.49 29.78
CA GLY A 280 -58.90 -0.94 30.07
C GLY A 280 -60.05 -1.74 29.44
N THR A 281 -60.99 -1.08 28.78
CA THR A 281 -62.04 -1.77 28.03
C THR A 281 -61.49 -2.32 26.73
N VAL A 282 -61.59 -3.64 26.54
CA VAL A 282 -61.32 -4.29 25.26
C VAL A 282 -62.53 -4.11 24.35
N GLN A 283 -62.30 -3.51 23.18
CA GLN A 283 -63.28 -3.44 22.11
C GLN A 283 -62.95 -4.50 21.05
N VAL A 284 -63.95 -5.29 20.70
CA VAL A 284 -63.85 -6.24 19.60
C VAL A 284 -64.14 -5.51 18.30
N ILE A 285 -63.23 -5.60 17.35
CA ILE A 285 -63.35 -4.96 16.03
C ILE A 285 -64.01 -5.94 15.07
N ALA A 286 -63.52 -7.17 15.04
CA ALA A 286 -64.07 -8.24 14.25
C ALA A 286 -63.98 -9.54 15.04
N THR A 287 -65.00 -10.37 14.91
CA THR A 287 -64.93 -11.76 15.32
C THR A 287 -64.90 -12.59 14.05
N GLU A 288 -64.07 -13.63 14.04
CA GLU A 288 -64.08 -14.63 12.99
C GLU A 288 -65.52 -15.08 12.74
N PRO A 289 -66.02 -14.96 11.50
CA PRO A 289 -67.35 -15.43 11.16
C PRO A 289 -67.49 -16.94 11.44
N SER A 290 -68.73 -17.38 11.62
CA SER A 290 -69.07 -18.79 11.84
C SER A 290 -68.56 -19.68 10.71
#